data_AF-A0A967GWD5-F1
#
_entry.id   AF-A0A967GWD5-F1
#
_cell.length_a   1.000
_cell.length_b   1.000
_cell.length_c   1.000
_cell.angle_alpha   90.00
_cell.angle_beta   90.00
_cell.angle_gamma   90.00
#
_symmetry.space_group_name_H-M   'P 1'
#
loop_
_entity.id
_entity.type
_entity.pdbx_description
1 polymer ?
#
loop_
_entity_poly.entity_id
_entity_poly.type
_entity_poly.pdbx_seq_one_letter_code
_entity_poly.pdbx_strand_id
1 'polypeptide(L)'
;MRQNYGGNIDSWILGRLSRKPWMYWKTRNGRPFANMQYAFNGHMVVLVDAYTISDGEAFAEGFRRLGLGPLVGTRTWGGGIWLRSNTRLVDGGMARSPETGMYSPARTWLVEGAGVQPDIVVDNLPHQAFLGKDAQLEAAIAYLKKRIAEDPPRIPEAPPLPDKAFDYPVGR
;
A
#
# COMPACT_ATOMS: atom_id res chain seq x y z
N MET A 1 8.82 2.03 -0.44
CA MET A 1 9.24 2.41 0.92
C MET A 1 10.72 2.16 1.20
N ARG A 2 11.50 1.64 0.23
CA ARG A 2 12.97 1.67 0.32
C ARG A 2 13.50 3.03 0.72
N GLN A 3 14.48 3.05 1.62
CA GLN A 3 15.10 4.28 2.13
C GLN A 3 14.10 5.27 2.77
N ASN A 4 12.97 4.77 3.28
CA ASN A 4 12.03 5.56 4.06
C ASN A 4 12.39 5.49 5.54
N TYR A 5 12.86 6.62 6.08
CA TYR A 5 13.32 6.74 7.47
C TYR A 5 12.19 7.03 8.49
N GLY A 6 10.92 6.81 8.11
CA GLY A 6 9.77 6.98 9.00
C GLY A 6 9.14 8.37 8.92
N GLY A 7 8.32 8.69 9.93
CA GLY A 7 7.39 9.81 9.90
C GLY A 7 6.20 9.54 10.81
N ASN A 8 5.00 9.90 10.35
CA ASN A 8 3.75 9.74 11.10
C ASN A 8 2.49 9.77 10.22
N ILE A 9 2.60 9.40 8.93
CA ILE A 9 1.50 9.52 7.96
C ILE A 9 1.15 8.20 7.28
N ASP A 10 1.65 7.08 7.80
CA ASP A 10 1.30 5.73 7.38
C ASP A 10 -0.22 5.55 7.19
N SER A 11 -1.02 5.96 8.17
CA SER A 11 -2.48 5.83 8.18
C SER A 11 -3.16 6.63 7.07
N TRP A 12 -2.60 7.78 6.69
CA TRP A 12 -3.14 8.62 5.62
C TRP A 12 -2.89 7.98 4.26
N ILE A 13 -1.68 7.45 4.04
CA ILE A 13 -1.31 6.77 2.80
C ILE A 13 -2.08 5.45 2.68
N LEU A 14 -2.11 4.63 3.74
CA LEU A 14 -2.88 3.38 3.78
C LEU A 14 -4.37 3.63 3.56
N GLY A 15 -4.93 4.66 4.19
CA GLY A 15 -6.33 5.05 3.99
C GLY A 15 -6.64 5.43 2.54
N ARG A 16 -5.67 6.05 1.84
CA ARG A 16 -5.79 6.38 0.43
C ARG A 16 -5.75 5.14 -0.47
N LEU A 17 -4.79 4.25 -0.23
CA LEU A 17 -4.60 3.03 -1.02
C LEU A 17 -5.70 1.98 -0.76
N SER A 18 -6.34 2.03 0.42
CA SER A 18 -7.42 1.10 0.80
C SER A 18 -8.78 1.43 0.17
N ARG A 19 -8.89 2.53 -0.58
CA ARG A 19 -10.15 2.94 -1.22
C ARG A 19 -10.53 1.93 -2.29
N LYS A 20 -11.74 1.37 -2.18
CA LYS A 20 -12.30 0.43 -3.16
C LYS A 20 -13.50 1.05 -3.86
N PRO A 21 -13.55 1.02 -5.20
CA PRO A 21 -14.74 1.43 -5.92
C PRO A 21 -15.90 0.48 -5.60
N TRP A 22 -17.09 1.03 -5.39
CA TRP A 22 -18.32 0.27 -5.10
C TRP A 22 -19.49 0.62 -6.04
N MET A 23 -19.32 1.63 -6.89
CA MET A 23 -20.28 2.10 -7.88
C MET A 23 -19.52 2.68 -9.08
N TYR A 24 -20.14 2.68 -10.25
CA TYR A 24 -19.55 3.22 -11.48
C TYR A 24 -20.50 4.21 -12.14
N TRP A 25 -19.96 5.33 -12.59
CA TRP A 25 -20.66 6.35 -13.34
C TRP A 25 -20.45 6.13 -14.83
N LYS A 26 -21.50 6.31 -15.63
CA LYS A 26 -21.44 6.26 -17.10
C LYS A 26 -22.10 7.50 -17.67
N THR A 27 -21.34 8.30 -18.41
CA THR A 27 -21.91 9.40 -19.20
C THR A 27 -22.41 8.87 -20.54
N ARG A 28 -23.28 9.65 -21.21
CA ARG A 28 -23.95 9.26 -22.48
C ARG A 28 -22.97 8.72 -23.54
N ASN A 29 -21.82 9.38 -23.70
CA ASN A 29 -20.83 9.07 -24.73
C ASN A 29 -19.43 8.72 -24.17
N GLY A 30 -19.24 8.74 -22.85
CA GLY A 30 -17.94 8.53 -22.22
C GLY A 30 -17.70 7.10 -21.74
N ARG A 31 -16.47 6.81 -21.31
CA ARG A 31 -16.15 5.54 -20.63
C ARG A 31 -16.72 5.53 -19.21
N PRO A 32 -17.13 4.37 -18.68
CA PRO A 32 -17.48 4.29 -17.27
C PRO A 32 -16.28 4.66 -16.40
N PHE A 33 -16.52 5.32 -15.27
CA PHE A 33 -15.49 5.63 -14.29
C PHE A 33 -15.99 5.29 -12.88
N ALA A 34 -15.08 4.87 -12.02
CA ALA A 34 -15.44 4.38 -10.70
C ALA A 34 -15.72 5.53 -9.73
N ASN A 35 -16.59 5.27 -8.76
CA ASN A 35 -16.81 6.16 -7.63
C ASN A 35 -15.66 6.04 -6.60
N MET A 36 -15.77 6.83 -5.52
CA MET A 36 -14.71 7.03 -4.54
C MET A 36 -13.47 7.62 -5.24
N GLN A 37 -13.49 8.95 -5.44
CA GLN A 37 -12.47 9.63 -6.25
C GLN A 37 -11.06 9.19 -5.85
N TYR A 38 -10.25 8.91 -6.87
CA TYR A 38 -8.87 8.45 -6.75
C TYR A 38 -8.70 7.09 -6.04
N ALA A 39 -9.71 6.22 -6.07
CA ALA A 39 -9.52 4.81 -5.75
C ALA A 39 -8.65 4.16 -6.84
N PHE A 40 -7.60 3.46 -6.42
CA PHE A 40 -6.78 2.65 -7.33
C PHE A 40 -7.39 1.25 -7.41
N ASN A 41 -7.64 0.78 -8.63
CA ASN A 41 -8.32 -0.50 -8.88
C ASN A 41 -7.39 -1.58 -9.49
N GLY A 42 -6.08 -1.36 -9.45
CA GLY A 42 -5.07 -2.30 -9.95
C GLY A 42 -4.38 -3.08 -8.84
N HIS A 43 -3.52 -4.01 -9.24
CA HIS A 43 -2.61 -4.69 -8.33
C HIS A 43 -1.53 -3.74 -7.82
N MET A 44 -1.20 -3.82 -6.54
CA MET A 44 -0.17 -3.00 -5.91
C MET A 44 0.93 -3.87 -5.32
N VAL A 45 2.13 -3.31 -5.25
CA VAL A 45 3.31 -3.89 -4.60
C VAL A 45 4.04 -2.76 -3.89
N VAL A 46 4.64 -3.05 -2.74
CA VAL A 46 5.51 -2.10 -2.03
C VAL A 46 6.92 -2.66 -1.96
N LEU A 47 7.89 -1.85 -2.41
CA LEU A 47 9.31 -2.16 -2.25
C LEU A 47 9.79 -1.77 -0.85
N VAL A 48 10.48 -2.67 -0.16
CA VAL A 48 11.05 -2.46 1.18
C VAL A 48 12.52 -2.89 1.23
N ASP A 49 13.27 -2.29 2.14
CA ASP A 49 14.67 -2.63 2.38
C ASP A 49 15.05 -2.44 3.86
N ALA A 50 16.30 -2.76 4.20
CA ALA A 50 16.85 -2.56 5.54
C ALA A 50 16.86 -1.09 6.02
N TYR A 51 16.69 -0.13 5.11
CA TYR A 51 16.58 1.30 5.42
C TYR A 51 15.14 1.78 5.57
N THR A 52 14.17 0.88 5.44
CA THR A 52 12.78 1.14 5.80
C THR A 52 12.67 1.03 7.33
N ILE A 53 12.35 2.14 8.01
CA ILE A 53 12.35 2.20 9.48
C ILE A 53 11.06 2.82 10.03
N SER A 54 10.73 2.50 11.28
CA SER A 54 9.69 3.19 12.07
C SER A 54 8.33 3.25 11.35
N ASP A 55 7.78 4.44 11.07
CA ASP A 55 6.51 4.62 10.35
C ASP A 55 6.50 3.95 8.97
N GLY A 56 7.65 3.83 8.31
CA GLY A 56 7.78 3.08 7.05
C GLY A 56 7.53 1.58 7.25
N GLU A 57 7.89 1.04 8.41
CA GLU A 57 7.63 -0.35 8.80
C GLU A 57 6.18 -0.55 9.23
N ALA A 58 5.59 0.43 9.95
CA ALA A 58 4.16 0.44 10.25
C ALA A 58 3.33 0.42 8.96
N PHE A 59 3.71 1.25 7.98
CA PHE A 59 3.11 1.24 6.66
C PHE A 59 3.27 -0.10 5.95
N ALA A 60 4.47 -0.68 5.91
CA ALA A 60 4.73 -1.94 5.23
C ALA A 60 3.91 -3.09 5.85
N GLU A 61 3.90 -3.18 7.18
CA GLU A 61 3.13 -4.17 7.92
C GLU A 61 1.62 -3.96 7.72
N GLY A 62 1.15 -2.71 7.77
CA GLY A 62 -0.23 -2.35 7.51
C GLY A 62 -0.67 -2.69 6.08
N PHE A 63 0.16 -2.39 5.08
CA PHE A 63 -0.10 -2.69 3.67
C PHE A 63 -0.33 -4.18 3.44
N ARG A 64 0.52 -5.03 4.05
CA ARG A 64 0.40 -6.48 4.01
C ARG A 64 -0.85 -6.97 4.74
N ARG A 65 -1.08 -6.51 5.99
CA ARG A 65 -2.21 -6.93 6.82
C ARG A 65 -3.58 -6.51 6.29
N LEU A 66 -3.65 -5.37 5.59
CA LEU A 66 -4.87 -4.89 4.94
C LEU A 66 -5.13 -5.57 3.60
N GLY A 67 -4.24 -6.47 3.15
CA GLY A 67 -4.40 -7.22 1.91
C GLY A 67 -4.33 -6.35 0.66
N LEU A 68 -3.54 -5.27 0.69
CA LEU A 68 -3.40 -4.35 -0.44
C LEU A 68 -2.45 -4.89 -1.53
N GLY A 69 -1.51 -5.75 -1.16
CA GLY A 69 -0.57 -6.39 -2.05
C GLY A 69 0.63 -6.96 -1.29
N PRO A 70 1.58 -7.60 -1.98
CA PRO A 70 2.79 -8.11 -1.34
C PRO A 70 3.86 -7.05 -1.19
N LEU A 71 4.79 -7.35 -0.29
CA LEU A 71 6.05 -6.65 -0.10
C LEU A 71 7.16 -7.34 -0.88
N VAL A 72 8.00 -6.57 -1.57
CA VAL A 72 9.17 -7.06 -2.32
C VAL A 72 10.43 -6.39 -1.80
N GLY A 73 11.47 -7.16 -1.53
CA GLY A 73 12.80 -6.63 -1.22
C GLY A 73 13.50 -7.35 -0.08
N THR A 74 14.08 -6.61 0.87
CA THR A 74 14.78 -7.17 2.04
C THR A 74 14.09 -6.82 3.35
N ARG A 75 14.40 -7.57 4.40
CA ARG A 75 13.86 -7.35 5.76
C ARG A 75 14.18 -5.94 6.22
N THR A 76 13.18 -5.27 6.80
CA THR A 76 13.31 -3.90 7.30
C THR A 76 14.10 -3.84 8.62
N TRP A 77 14.31 -2.63 9.15
CA TRP A 77 15.22 -2.39 10.27
C TRP A 77 14.82 -3.08 11.58
N GLY A 78 13.56 -2.97 11.99
CA GLY A 78 13.02 -3.54 13.22
C GLY A 78 12.79 -2.54 14.36
N GLY A 79 12.47 -1.28 14.05
CA GLY A 79 12.20 -0.22 15.03
C GLY A 79 10.71 0.07 15.17
N GLY A 80 10.00 -0.83 15.86
CA GLY A 80 8.55 -0.82 16.02
C GLY A 80 8.02 -0.08 17.24
N ILE A 81 8.87 0.62 18.00
CA ILE A 81 8.47 1.41 19.16
C ILE A 81 8.54 2.91 18.87
N TRP A 82 7.42 3.61 19.05
CA TRP A 82 7.37 5.06 18.96
C TRP A 82 8.06 5.72 20.15
N LEU A 83 8.89 6.71 19.85
CA LEU A 83 9.73 7.41 20.82
C LEU A 83 9.01 8.63 21.40
N ARG A 84 9.10 8.84 22.71
CA ARG A 84 8.87 10.16 23.32
C ARG A 84 10.16 10.93 23.44
N SER A 85 10.07 12.25 23.25
CA SER A 85 11.22 13.17 23.24
C SER A 85 10.95 14.42 24.10
N ASN A 86 10.23 14.26 25.21
CA ASN A 86 9.80 15.36 26.09
C ASN A 86 10.80 15.66 27.24
N THR A 87 11.90 14.91 27.36
CA THR A 87 12.90 15.10 28.41
C THR A 87 14.11 15.86 27.86
N ARG A 88 14.27 17.13 28.27
CA ARG A 88 15.47 17.94 28.01
C ARG A 88 16.47 17.84 29.17
N LEU A 89 17.74 17.74 28.84
CA LEU A 89 18.85 17.65 29.79
C LEU A 89 19.40 19.05 30.10
N VAL A 90 20.15 19.18 31.21
CA VAL A 90 20.69 20.45 31.71
C VAL A 90 21.70 21.10 30.76
N ASP A 91 22.33 20.31 29.90
CA ASP A 91 23.26 20.74 28.86
C ASP A 91 22.57 21.08 27.51
N GLY A 92 21.23 21.02 27.46
CA GLY A 92 20.44 21.24 26.26
C GLY A 92 20.22 19.99 25.40
N GLY A 93 20.75 18.82 25.81
CA GLY A 93 20.47 17.54 25.17
C GLY A 93 19.00 17.13 25.26
N MET A 94 18.59 16.16 24.42
CA MET A 94 17.23 15.61 24.42
C MET A 94 17.30 14.09 24.55
N ALA A 95 16.76 13.57 25.65
CA ALA A 95 16.61 12.15 25.82
C ALA A 95 15.38 11.65 25.04
N ARG A 96 15.53 10.51 24.36
CA ARG A 96 14.44 9.84 23.64
C ARG A 96 14.21 8.46 24.23
N SER A 97 12.98 8.20 24.64
CA SER A 97 12.59 6.95 25.30
C SER A 97 11.60 6.16 24.43
N PRO A 98 11.81 4.85 24.22
CA PRO A 98 10.84 4.00 23.54
C PRO A 98 9.65 3.73 24.47
N GLU A 99 8.44 4.13 24.07
CA GLU A 99 7.27 4.08 24.96
C GLU A 99 6.03 3.42 24.36
N THR A 100 5.81 3.48 23.05
CA THR A 100 4.58 2.96 22.44
C THR A 100 4.88 1.88 21.41
N GLY A 101 4.71 0.62 21.78
CA GLY A 101 4.91 -0.53 20.89
C GLY A 101 3.71 -0.83 20.00
N MET A 102 3.99 -1.37 18.80
CA MET A 102 2.97 -1.81 17.84
C MET A 102 2.61 -3.29 18.06
N TYR A 103 1.33 -3.58 18.29
CA TYR A 103 0.84 -4.94 18.49
C TYR A 103 -0.34 -5.29 17.59
N SER A 104 -0.51 -6.59 17.33
CA SER A 104 -1.59 -7.14 16.50
C SER A 104 -2.85 -7.42 17.32
N PRO A 105 -4.03 -7.56 16.68
CA PRO A 105 -5.24 -8.07 17.35
C PRO A 105 -5.05 -9.45 18.00
N ALA A 106 -4.10 -10.25 17.51
CA ALA A 106 -3.71 -11.54 18.09
C ALA A 106 -2.79 -11.39 19.32
N ARG A 107 -2.59 -10.17 19.83
CA ARG A 107 -1.78 -9.83 21.02
C ARG A 107 -0.30 -10.17 20.85
N THR A 108 0.22 -10.01 19.64
CA THR A 108 1.65 -10.20 19.32
C THR A 108 2.31 -8.89 18.92
N TRP A 109 3.55 -8.66 19.35
CA TRP A 109 4.36 -7.55 18.85
C TRP A 109 4.66 -7.72 17.37
N LEU A 110 4.64 -6.62 16.62
CA LEU A 110 4.68 -6.66 15.15
C LEU A 110 6.08 -6.52 14.58
N VAL A 111 6.75 -5.40 14.87
CA VAL A 111 7.94 -4.96 14.13
C VAL A 111 9.20 -4.97 15.00
N GLU A 112 9.08 -4.63 16.28
CA GLU A 112 10.24 -4.42 17.16
C GLU A 112 11.14 -5.67 17.23
N GLY A 113 12.43 -5.47 16.98
CA GLY A 113 13.47 -6.52 17.07
C GLY A 113 13.51 -7.51 15.91
N ALA A 114 12.42 -7.64 15.14
CA ALA A 114 12.36 -8.54 13.97
C ALA A 114 12.44 -7.79 12.64
N GLY A 115 11.76 -6.65 12.54
CA GLY A 115 11.45 -5.99 11.27
C GLY A 115 10.32 -6.69 10.51
N VAL A 116 9.90 -6.08 9.41
CA VAL A 116 8.91 -6.60 8.49
C VAL A 116 9.60 -7.47 7.45
N GLN A 117 9.22 -8.74 7.41
CA GLN A 117 9.70 -9.69 6.41
C GLN A 117 8.92 -9.48 5.10
N PRO A 118 9.58 -9.23 3.96
CA PRO A 118 8.90 -9.15 2.67
C PRO A 118 8.40 -10.53 2.21
N ASP A 119 7.31 -10.53 1.44
CA ASP A 119 6.71 -11.74 0.88
C ASP A 119 7.56 -12.32 -0.26
N ILE A 120 8.22 -11.43 -1.03
CA ILE A 120 9.15 -11.79 -2.09
C ILE A 120 10.52 -11.22 -1.71
N VAL A 121 11.42 -12.09 -1.26
CA VAL A 121 12.77 -11.71 -0.85
C VAL A 121 13.65 -11.53 -2.07
N VAL A 122 14.13 -10.31 -2.30
CA VAL A 122 15.05 -9.96 -3.39
C VAL A 122 16.03 -8.91 -2.87
N ASP A 123 17.32 -9.18 -3.01
CA ASP A 123 18.37 -8.24 -2.64
C ASP A 123 18.95 -7.53 -3.86
N ASN A 124 19.31 -6.26 -3.68
CA ASN A 124 19.99 -5.46 -4.69
C ASN A 124 21.50 -5.54 -4.45
N LEU A 125 22.18 -6.40 -5.19
CA LEU A 125 23.62 -6.59 -5.05
C LEU A 125 24.39 -5.28 -5.34
N PRO A 126 25.38 -4.90 -4.52
CA PRO A 126 26.06 -3.60 -4.64
C PRO A 126 26.64 -3.33 -6.03
N HIS A 127 27.29 -4.33 -6.62
CA HIS A 127 27.85 -4.21 -7.97
C HIS A 127 26.78 -4.03 -9.05
N GLN A 128 25.65 -4.73 -8.93
CA GLN A 128 24.55 -4.60 -9.89
C GLN A 128 23.84 -3.24 -9.76
N ALA A 129 23.62 -2.78 -8.53
CA ALA A 129 23.07 -1.45 -8.25
C ALA A 129 23.99 -0.34 -8.77
N PHE A 130 25.31 -0.48 -8.60
CA PHE A 130 26.30 0.43 -9.18
C PHE A 130 26.23 0.51 -10.71
N LEU A 131 25.96 -0.63 -11.37
CA LEU A 131 25.71 -0.70 -12.81
C LEU A 131 24.31 -0.23 -13.24
N GLY A 132 23.52 0.33 -12.33
CA GLY A 132 22.18 0.86 -12.60
C GLY A 132 21.07 -0.20 -12.68
N LYS A 133 21.35 -1.45 -12.28
CA LYS A 133 20.33 -2.52 -12.24
C LYS A 133 19.60 -2.52 -10.90
N ASP A 134 18.29 -2.71 -10.94
CA ASP A 134 17.44 -2.79 -9.75
C ASP A 134 16.64 -4.10 -9.74
N ALA A 135 17.19 -5.13 -9.10
CA ALA A 135 16.59 -6.46 -9.05
C ALA A 135 15.23 -6.45 -8.34
N GLN A 136 15.07 -5.63 -7.30
CA GLN A 136 13.79 -5.51 -6.58
C GLN A 136 12.70 -4.87 -7.44
N LEU A 137 13.04 -3.82 -8.19
CA LEU A 137 12.10 -3.18 -9.12
C LEU A 137 11.71 -4.14 -10.25
N GLU A 138 12.68 -4.83 -10.85
CA GLU A 138 12.40 -5.82 -11.91
C GLU A 138 11.51 -6.96 -11.40
N ALA A 139 11.76 -7.47 -10.19
CA ALA A 139 10.93 -8.49 -9.57
C ALA A 139 9.49 -8.00 -9.33
N ALA A 140 9.32 -6.76 -8.85
CA ALA A 140 8.00 -6.17 -8.67
C ALA A 140 7.25 -5.98 -9.99
N ILE A 141 7.94 -5.52 -11.05
CA ILE A 141 7.36 -5.37 -12.39
C ILE A 141 6.93 -6.74 -12.93
N ALA A 142 7.80 -7.75 -12.81
CA ALA A 142 7.48 -9.11 -13.24
C ALA A 142 6.26 -9.68 -12.52
N TYR A 143 6.19 -9.51 -11.20
CA TYR A 143 5.04 -9.89 -10.38
C TYR A 143 3.76 -9.18 -10.83
N LEU A 144 3.80 -7.86 -10.99
CA LEU A 144 2.64 -7.06 -11.42
C LEU A 144 2.16 -7.46 -12.80
N LYS A 145 3.07 -7.66 -13.77
CA LYS A 145 2.72 -8.12 -15.13
C LYS A 145 2.01 -9.47 -15.09
N LYS A 146 2.52 -10.42 -14.28
CA LYS A 146 1.88 -11.72 -14.09
C LYS A 146 0.47 -11.57 -13.51
N ARG A 147 0.31 -10.79 -12.43
CA ARG A 147 -0.99 -10.57 -11.78
C ARG A 147 -2.01 -9.88 -12.68
N ILE A 148 -1.58 -8.90 -13.49
CA ILE A 148 -2.45 -8.22 -14.47
C ILE A 148 -2.90 -9.19 -15.56
N ALA A 149 -2.04 -10.12 -15.99
CA ALA A 149 -2.42 -11.14 -16.98
C ALA A 149 -3.41 -12.17 -16.41
N GLU A 150 -3.22 -12.59 -15.16
CA GLU A 150 -4.10 -13.55 -14.48
C GLU A 150 -5.46 -12.93 -14.08
N ASP A 151 -5.44 -11.70 -13.60
CA ASP A 151 -6.60 -10.98 -13.05
C ASP A 151 -6.57 -9.52 -13.53
N PRO A 152 -7.02 -9.23 -14.76
CA PRO A 152 -6.95 -7.89 -15.31
C PRO A 152 -7.87 -6.94 -14.54
N PRO A 153 -7.43 -5.70 -14.20
CA PRO A 153 -8.29 -4.71 -13.56
C PRO A 153 -9.54 -4.45 -14.41
N ARG A 154 -10.73 -4.67 -13.83
CA ARG A 154 -12.00 -4.49 -14.55
C ARG A 154 -12.72 -3.23 -14.07
N ILE A 155 -13.17 -2.44 -15.04
CA ILE A 155 -14.27 -1.50 -14.84
C ILE A 155 -15.48 -2.17 -15.50
N PRO A 156 -16.53 -2.52 -14.73
CA PRO A 156 -17.72 -3.13 -15.29
C PRO A 156 -18.32 -2.26 -16.40
N GLU A 157 -18.84 -2.90 -17.43
CA GLU A 157 -19.63 -2.20 -18.43
C GLU A 157 -20.94 -1.72 -17.83
N ALA A 158 -21.42 -0.57 -18.31
CA ALA A 158 -22.70 -0.05 -17.87
C ALA A 158 -23.83 -0.91 -18.44
N PRO A 159 -24.93 -1.13 -17.69
CA PRO A 159 -26.10 -1.81 -18.24
C PRO A 159 -26.70 -1.02 -19.41
N PRO A 160 -27.47 -1.69 -20.29
CA PRO A 160 -28.26 -1.00 -21.30
C PRO A 160 -29.14 0.10 -20.69
N LEU A 161 -29.39 1.16 -21.44
CA LEU A 161 -30.30 2.20 -20.99
C LEU A 161 -31.70 1.61 -20.77
N PRO A 162 -32.39 1.96 -19.67
CA PRO A 162 -33.74 1.47 -19.43
C PRO A 162 -34.67 1.99 -20.52
N ASP A 163 -35.46 1.10 -21.10
CA ASP A 163 -36.58 1.50 -21.94
C ASP A 163 -37.67 2.10 -21.05
N LYS A 164 -37.93 3.38 -21.24
CA LYS A 164 -39.00 4.13 -20.58
C LYS A 164 -40.01 4.66 -21.59
N ALA A 165 -40.06 4.09 -22.79
CA ALA A 165 -41.10 4.40 -23.75
C ALA A 165 -42.47 4.18 -23.10
N PHE A 166 -43.34 5.16 -23.22
CA PHE A 166 -44.71 5.05 -22.78
C PHE A 166 -45.45 4.16 -23.79
N ASP A 167 -46.00 3.04 -23.33
CA ASP A 167 -46.73 2.14 -24.20
C ASP A 167 -48.11 2.74 -24.46
N TYR A 168 -48.32 3.29 -25.66
CA TYR A 168 -49.61 3.86 -26.02
C TYR A 168 -50.60 2.71 -26.22
N PRO A 169 -51.75 2.70 -25.51
CA PRO A 169 -52.80 1.73 -25.78
C PRO A 169 -53.32 2.01 -27.20
N VAL A 170 -52.91 1.18 -28.16
CA VAL A 170 -53.46 1.21 -29.51
C VAL A 170 -54.94 0.80 -29.37
N GLY A 171 -55.84 1.76 -29.61
CA GLY A 171 -57.28 1.55 -29.46
C GLY A 171 -57.77 0.36 -30.29
N ARG A 172 -58.65 -0.44 -29.67
CA ARG A 172 -59.45 -1.49 -30.33
C ARG A 172 -60.45 -0.88 -31.31
#